data_AF-A0A928Z1K5-F1
#
_entry.id   AF-A0A928Z1K5-F1
#
_cell.length_a   1.000
_cell.length_b   1.000
_cell.length_c   1.000
_cell.angle_alpha   90.00
_cell.angle_beta   90.00
_cell.angle_gamma   90.00
#
_symmetry.space_group_name_H-M   'P 1'
#
loop_
_entity.id
_entity.type
_entity.pdbx_description
1 polymer ?
#
loop_
_entity_poly.entity_id
_entity_poly.type
_entity_poly.pdbx_seq_one_letter_code
_entity_poly.pdbx_strand_id
1 'polypeptide(L)'
;FYCVVRRFSSKEEKRRVVASLVDPAAFGDHSVLGFENHMNLFYEDKRGLPEALARGLVVFLNTTAVDEHFRRFNGHTQVNATDLKQMKYLSRDALIRLGEWAMQQETLTQFQIDAKFGSLAA
;
A
#
# COMPACT_ATOMS: atom_id res chain seq x y z
N PHE A 1 0.39 -12.75 3.24
CA PHE A 1 1.12 -11.52 2.89
C PHE A 1 0.61 -10.36 3.71
N TYR A 2 1.37 -9.27 3.82
CA TYR A 2 0.88 -8.03 4.43
C TYR A 2 1.25 -6.82 3.56
N CYS A 3 0.41 -5.79 3.58
CA CYS A 3 0.77 -4.47 3.10
C CYS A 3 1.08 -3.60 4.33
N VAL A 4 2.23 -2.93 4.31
CA VAL A 4 2.65 -2.03 5.38
C VAL A 4 2.89 -0.63 4.82
N VAL A 5 2.53 0.41 5.57
CA VAL A 5 2.76 1.81 5.21
C VAL A 5 3.55 2.49 6.33
N ARG A 6 4.62 3.20 6.00
CA ARG A 6 5.40 3.97 6.99
C ARG A 6 4.51 5.05 7.64
N ARG A 7 4.56 5.20 8.97
CA ARG A 7 3.80 6.24 9.69
C ARG A 7 4.45 7.61 9.65
N PHE A 8 5.73 7.70 9.30
CA PHE A 8 6.47 8.95 9.24
C PHE A 8 7.12 9.11 7.88
N SER A 9 6.94 10.29 7.29
CA SER A 9 7.65 10.76 6.10
C SER A 9 8.06 12.21 6.31
N SER A 10 9.28 12.58 5.91
CA SER A 10 9.74 13.96 6.02
C SER A 10 8.95 14.90 5.10
N LYS A 11 8.98 16.23 5.35
CA LYS A 11 8.35 17.20 4.45
C LYS A 11 9.02 17.27 3.08
N GLU A 12 10.29 16.94 3.03
CA GLU A 12 11.16 16.99 1.85
C GLU A 12 11.16 15.68 1.07
N GLU A 13 10.63 14.60 1.63
CA GLU A 13 10.53 13.32 0.93
C GLU A 13 9.67 13.45 -0.33
N LYS A 14 10.15 12.78 -1.39
CA LYS A 14 9.47 12.72 -2.69
C LYS A 14 8.05 12.15 -2.57
N ARG A 15 7.78 11.33 -1.55
CA ARG A 15 6.47 10.73 -1.26
C ARG A 15 6.14 10.79 0.22
N ARG A 16 4.87 11.07 0.53
CA ARG A 16 4.29 10.98 1.86
C ARG A 16 3.88 9.57 2.21
N VAL A 17 3.34 8.85 1.24
CA VAL A 17 2.92 7.46 1.40
C VAL A 17 3.96 6.55 0.77
N VAL A 18 4.48 5.64 1.58
CA VAL A 18 5.39 4.59 1.14
C VAL A 18 4.82 3.27 1.63
N ALA A 19 4.20 2.53 0.71
CA ALA A 19 3.68 1.20 0.97
C ALA A 19 4.69 0.12 0.53
N SER A 20 4.76 -0.98 1.27
CA SER A 20 5.64 -2.10 0.97
C SER A 20 4.95 -3.42 1.25
N LEU A 21 5.35 -4.45 0.49
CA LEU A 21 4.87 -5.82 0.69
C LEU A 21 5.74 -6.52 1.74
N VAL A 22 5.10 -7.27 2.62
CA VAL A 22 5.78 -8.21 3.51
C VAL A 22 5.33 -9.62 3.15
N ASP A 23 6.30 -10.40 2.67
CA ASP A 23 6.16 -11.83 2.45
C ASP A 23 6.54 -12.57 3.75
N PRO A 24 5.59 -13.26 4.41
CA PRO A 24 5.90 -14.04 5.61
C PRO A 24 6.96 -15.12 5.37
N ALA A 25 7.05 -15.67 4.16
CA ALA A 25 8.04 -16.70 3.83
C ALA A 25 9.49 -16.20 3.92
N ALA A 26 9.71 -14.89 3.78
CA ALA A 26 11.03 -14.27 3.95
C ALA A 26 11.59 -14.37 5.38
N PHE A 27 10.74 -14.76 6.35
CA PHE A 27 11.11 -14.89 7.75
C PHE A 27 11.19 -16.37 8.21
N GLY A 28 11.13 -17.34 7.29
CA GLY A 28 11.16 -18.77 7.62
C GLY A 28 9.93 -19.24 8.38
N ASP A 29 10.07 -20.33 9.16
CA ASP A 29 8.95 -21.06 9.77
C ASP A 29 8.49 -20.49 11.13
N HIS A 30 8.43 -19.16 11.24
CA HIS A 30 7.90 -18.51 12.45
C HIS A 30 6.36 -18.50 12.45
N SER A 31 5.77 -18.87 13.59
CA SER A 31 4.31 -18.95 13.75
C SER A 31 3.62 -17.58 13.81
N VAL A 32 4.36 -16.53 14.13
CA VAL A 32 3.87 -15.15 14.28
C VAL A 32 4.91 -14.15 13.82
N LEU A 33 4.46 -13.01 13.28
CA LEU A 33 5.30 -11.86 12.95
C LEU A 33 4.91 -10.67 13.83
N GLY A 34 5.89 -10.09 14.51
CA GLY A 34 5.74 -8.83 15.22
C GLY A 34 6.00 -7.66 14.28
N PHE A 35 5.06 -6.71 14.21
CA PHE A 35 5.25 -5.46 13.49
C PHE A 35 5.46 -4.32 14.49
N GLU A 36 6.40 -3.44 14.15
CA GLU A 36 6.73 -2.28 14.96
C GLU A 36 5.66 -1.18 14.81
N ASN A 37 5.49 -0.33 15.83
CA ASN A 37 4.37 0.61 15.92
C ASN A 37 4.51 1.82 14.97
N HIS A 38 5.69 2.08 14.37
CA HIS A 38 5.86 3.14 13.36
C HIS A 38 5.42 2.72 11.95
N MET A 39 4.73 1.59 11.82
CA MET A 39 4.11 1.11 10.58
C MET A 39 2.58 1.02 10.74
N ASN A 40 1.84 1.34 9.68
CA ASN A 40 0.44 0.95 9.55
C ASN A 40 0.40 -0.43 8.87
N LEU A 41 -0.29 -1.38 9.49
CA LEU A 41 -0.43 -2.74 9.00
C LEU A 41 -1.84 -2.96 8.43
N PHE A 42 -1.91 -3.43 7.18
CA PHE A 42 -3.16 -3.90 6.58
C PHE A 42 -3.29 -5.42 6.78
N TYR A 43 -4.41 -5.84 7.34
CA TYR A 43 -4.71 -7.22 7.71
C TYR A 43 -6.22 -7.49 7.67
N GLU A 44 -6.61 -8.76 7.68
CA GLU A 44 -8.01 -9.23 7.76
C GLU A 44 -8.09 -10.24 8.92
N ASP A 45 -9.01 -10.03 9.88
CA ASP A 45 -9.19 -10.90 11.06
C ASP A 45 -7.89 -11.25 11.82
N LYS A 46 -7.03 -10.24 12.01
CA LYS A 46 -5.69 -10.35 12.63
C LYS A 46 -4.74 -11.32 11.89
N ARG A 47 -5.01 -11.59 10.62
CA ARG A 47 -4.20 -12.44 9.74
C ARG A 47 -3.75 -11.67 8.51
N GLY A 48 -2.73 -12.20 7.85
CA GLY A 48 -2.29 -11.67 6.56
C GLY A 48 -3.40 -11.73 5.50
N LEU A 49 -3.19 -10.96 4.44
CA LEU A 49 -4.05 -10.89 3.28
C LEU A 49 -3.61 -11.93 2.22
N PRO A 50 -4.53 -12.32 1.33
CA PRO A 50 -4.17 -12.97 0.06
C PRO A 50 -3.11 -12.13 -0.68
N GLU A 51 -2.17 -12.80 -1.36
CA GLU A 51 -1.03 -12.14 -2.01
C GLU A 51 -1.46 -11.03 -2.99
N ALA A 52 -2.39 -11.35 -3.88
CA ALA A 52 -2.89 -10.42 -4.88
C ALA A 52 -3.50 -9.17 -4.22
N LEU A 53 -4.28 -9.34 -3.14
CA LEU A 53 -4.86 -8.20 -2.43
C LEU A 53 -3.78 -7.34 -1.76
N ALA A 54 -2.79 -7.96 -1.10
CA ALA A 54 -1.68 -7.24 -0.48
C ALA A 54 -0.87 -6.45 -1.50
N ARG A 55 -0.52 -7.07 -2.64
CA ARG A 55 0.19 -6.40 -3.75
C ARG A 55 -0.64 -5.29 -4.37
N GLY A 56 -1.94 -5.53 -4.57
CA GLY A 56 -2.88 -4.52 -5.05
C GLY A 56 -2.93 -3.28 -4.17
N LEU A 57 -3.00 -3.45 -2.85
CA LEU A 57 -2.90 -2.36 -1.88
C LEU A 57 -1.57 -1.62 -1.99
N VAL A 58 -0.44 -2.34 -2.08
CA VAL A 58 0.89 -1.73 -2.23
C VAL A 58 0.96 -0.88 -3.50
N VAL A 59 0.45 -1.37 -4.63
CA VAL A 59 0.45 -0.59 -5.87
C VAL A 59 -0.47 0.61 -5.76
N PHE A 60 -1.71 0.43 -5.29
CA PHE A 60 -2.68 1.51 -5.14
C PHE A 60 -2.16 2.64 -4.22
N LEU A 61 -1.63 2.28 -3.05
CA LEU A 61 -1.13 3.25 -2.07
C LEU A 61 0.14 3.96 -2.55
N ASN A 62 0.88 3.38 -3.50
CA ASN A 62 2.01 4.00 -4.18
C ASN A 62 1.61 4.65 -5.51
N THR A 63 0.34 4.95 -5.76
CA THR A 63 -0.04 5.82 -6.89
C THR A 63 0.29 7.29 -6.58
N THR A 64 0.58 8.07 -7.61
CA THR A 64 0.75 9.53 -7.46
C THR A 64 -0.54 10.19 -6.95
N ALA A 65 -1.72 9.69 -7.37
CA ALA A 65 -3.01 10.20 -6.90
C ALA A 65 -3.21 10.07 -5.38
N VAL A 66 -2.80 8.93 -4.79
CA VAL A 66 -2.83 8.74 -3.33
C VAL A 66 -1.85 9.68 -2.64
N ASP A 67 -0.64 9.84 -3.17
CA ASP A 67 0.36 10.75 -2.58
C ASP A 67 -0.14 12.21 -2.58
N GLU A 68 -0.71 12.67 -3.70
CA GLU A 68 -1.29 14.00 -3.84
C GLU A 68 -2.51 14.22 -2.95
N HIS A 69 -3.33 13.18 -2.76
CA HIS A 69 -4.42 13.22 -1.79
C HIS A 69 -3.87 13.45 -0.39
N PHE A 70 -2.89 12.66 0.05
CA PHE A 70 -2.25 12.85 1.35
C PHE A 70 -1.63 14.23 1.51
N ARG A 71 -0.93 14.75 0.50
CA ARG A 71 -0.30 16.09 0.58
C ARG A 71 -1.31 17.23 0.72
N ARG A 72 -2.51 17.10 0.16
CA ARG A 72 -3.56 18.13 0.24
C ARG A 72 -4.26 18.16 1.60
N PHE A 73 -4.45 16.99 2.21
CA PHE A 73 -5.23 16.86 3.45
C PHE A 73 -4.38 16.74 4.72
N ASN A 74 -3.12 16.31 4.60
CA ASN A 74 -2.19 16.19 5.73
C ASN A 74 -1.14 17.31 5.70
N GLY A 75 -1.34 18.34 6.51
CA GLY A 75 -0.37 19.42 6.74
C GLY A 75 0.85 19.00 7.59
N HIS A 76 0.87 17.74 8.04
CA HIS A 76 1.88 17.14 8.92
C HIS A 76 2.64 15.99 8.23
N THR A 77 3.71 15.54 8.88
CA THR A 77 4.61 14.47 8.42
C THR A 77 4.16 13.06 8.81
N GLN A 78 3.05 12.94 9.53
CA GLN A 78 2.52 11.67 10.02
C GLN A 78 1.46 11.12 9.07
N VAL A 79 1.55 9.83 8.77
CA VAL A 79 0.55 9.04 8.04
C VAL A 79 -0.14 8.13 9.06
N ASN A 80 -1.31 8.54 9.57
CA ASN A 80 -2.02 7.77 10.58
C ASN A 80 -2.99 6.75 9.96
N ALA A 81 -3.29 5.70 10.72
CA ALA A 81 -4.29 4.71 10.34
C ALA A 81 -5.67 5.32 10.12
N THR A 82 -6.02 6.39 10.85
CA THR A 82 -7.29 7.11 10.66
C THR A 82 -7.36 7.78 9.30
N ASP A 83 -6.27 8.44 8.86
CA ASP A 83 -6.20 9.11 7.56
C ASP A 83 -6.33 8.09 6.44
N LEU A 84 -5.60 6.96 6.55
CA LEU A 84 -5.72 5.85 5.61
C LEU A 84 -7.16 5.35 5.54
N LYS A 85 -7.83 5.10 6.68
CA LYS A 85 -9.23 4.62 6.72
C LYS A 85 -10.25 5.59 6.11
N GLN A 86 -9.99 6.90 6.11
CA GLN A 86 -10.91 7.91 5.58
C GLN A 86 -10.80 8.09 4.07
N MET A 87 -9.76 7.55 3.44
CA MET A 87 -9.60 7.62 2.00
C MET A 87 -10.60 6.73 1.27
N LYS A 88 -10.90 7.12 0.02
CA LYS A 88 -11.56 6.22 -0.92
C LYS A 88 -10.55 5.22 -1.45
N TYR A 89 -10.84 3.94 -1.24
CA TYR A 89 -10.13 2.83 -1.87
C TYR A 89 -10.89 2.37 -3.12
N LEU A 90 -10.15 1.72 -4.03
CA LEU A 90 -10.78 0.87 -5.04
C LEU A 90 -11.54 -0.28 -4.37
N SER A 91 -12.50 -0.88 -5.08
CA SER A 91 -13.16 -2.08 -4.60
C SER A 91 -12.15 -3.21 -4.36
N ARG A 92 -12.49 -4.15 -3.47
CA ARG A 92 -11.62 -5.30 -3.17
C ARG A 92 -11.23 -6.07 -4.44
N ASP A 93 -12.18 -6.28 -5.34
CA ASP A 93 -11.93 -6.98 -6.60
C ASP A 93 -11.01 -6.19 -7.53
N ALA A 94 -11.16 -4.87 -7.59
CA ALA A 94 -10.26 -4.02 -8.36
C ALA A 94 -8.83 -4.01 -7.79
N LEU A 95 -8.68 -4.02 -6.45
CA LEU A 95 -7.37 -4.17 -5.80
C LEU A 95 -6.75 -5.53 -6.12
N ILE A 96 -7.53 -6.63 -6.07
CA ILE A 96 -7.03 -7.97 -6.42
C ILE A 96 -6.53 -7.98 -7.87
N ARG A 97 -7.34 -7.50 -8.83
CA ARG A 97 -6.94 -7.41 -10.25
C ARG A 97 -5.69 -6.55 -10.46
N LEU A 98 -5.55 -5.46 -9.70
CA LEU A 98 -4.36 -4.61 -9.73
C LEU A 98 -3.13 -5.38 -9.22
N GLY A 99 -3.29 -6.18 -8.17
CA GLY A 99 -2.22 -7.02 -7.64
C GLY A 99 -1.82 -8.16 -8.58
N GLU A 100 -2.78 -8.85 -9.19
CA GLU A 100 -2.53 -9.89 -10.20
C GLU A 100 -1.75 -9.31 -11.39
N TRP A 101 -2.15 -8.14 -11.88
CA TRP A 101 -1.41 -7.43 -12.92
C TRP A 101 0.02 -7.13 -12.48
N ALA A 102 0.21 -6.66 -11.24
CA ALA A 102 1.51 -6.31 -10.69
C ALA A 102 2.45 -7.52 -10.55
N MET A 103 1.90 -8.70 -10.25
CA MET A 103 2.65 -9.96 -10.16
C MET A 103 3.24 -10.40 -11.51
N GLN A 104 2.65 -9.95 -12.62
CA GLN A 104 3.13 -10.25 -13.97
C GLN A 104 4.21 -9.29 -14.46
N GLN A 105 4.54 -8.26 -13.68
CA GLN A 105 5.56 -7.27 -14.05
C GLN A 105 6.89 -7.63 -13.39
N GLU A 106 7.98 -7.66 -14.17
CA GLU A 106 9.33 -7.82 -13.62
C GLU A 106 9.77 -6.60 -12.81
N THR A 107 9.41 -5.40 -13.28
CA THR A 107 9.71 -4.13 -12.61
C THR A 107 8.53 -3.19 -12.79
N LEU A 108 8.15 -2.51 -11.70
CA LEU A 108 7.09 -1.52 -11.67
C LEU A 108 7.68 -0.12 -11.60
N THR A 109 7.61 0.61 -12.71
CA THR A 109 7.90 2.04 -12.74
C THR A 109 6.70 2.85 -12.29
N GLN A 110 6.93 4.07 -11.81
CA GLN A 110 5.85 4.94 -11.38
C GLN A 110 4.84 5.23 -12.50
N PHE A 111 5.33 5.45 -13.72
CA PHE A 111 4.49 5.68 -14.88
C PHE A 111 3.54 4.50 -15.15
N GLN A 112 4.04 3.26 -15.07
CA GLN A 112 3.20 2.06 -15.25
C GLN A 112 2.13 1.94 -14.16
N ILE A 113 2.48 2.22 -12.90
CA ILE A 113 1.53 2.21 -11.77
C ILE A 113 0.40 3.23 -12.03
N ASP A 114 0.75 4.47 -12.35
CA ASP A 114 -0.23 5.54 -12.54
C ASP A 114 -1.08 5.31 -13.80
N ALA A 115 -0.49 4.84 -14.91
CA ALA A 115 -1.22 4.49 -16.12
C ALA A 115 -2.21 3.34 -15.88
N LYS A 116 -1.78 2.29 -15.15
CA LYS A 116 -2.67 1.17 -14.82
C LYS A 116 -3.81 1.62 -13.91
N PHE A 117 -3.52 2.43 -12.89
CA PHE A 117 -4.53 2.98 -12.00
C PHE A 117 -5.56 3.82 -12.77
N GLY A 118 -5.11 4.70 -13.67
CA GLY A 118 -5.98 5.50 -14.53
C GLY A 118 -6.94 4.66 -15.38
N SER A 119 -6.50 3.51 -15.88
CA SER A 119 -7.36 2.59 -16.65
C SER A 119 -8.47 1.88 -15.84
N LEU A 120 -8.35 1.86 -14.50
CA LEU A 120 -9.30 1.23 -13.59
C LEU A 120 -10.25 2.24 -12.91
N ALA A 121 -9.87 3.52 -12.92
CA ALA A 121 -10.62 4.61 -12.30
C ALA A 121 -11.51 5.39 -13.29
N ALA A 122 -11.39 5.11 -14.59
CA ALA A 122 -12.29 5.58 -15.64
C ALA A 122 -13.52 4.67 -15.75
#